data_AF-A0AB73TDN6-F1
#
_entry.id   AF-A0AB73TDN6-F1
#
_cell.length_a   1.000
_cell.length_b   1.000
_cell.length_c   1.000
_cell.angle_alpha   90.00
_cell.angle_beta   90.00
_cell.angle_gamma   90.00
#
_symmetry.space_group_name_H-M   'P 1'
#
loop_
_entity.id
_entity.type
_entity.pdbx_description
1 polymer ?
#
loop_
_entity_poly.entity_id
_entity_poly.type
_entity_poly.pdbx_seq_one_letter_code
_entity_poly.pdbx_strand_id
1 'polypeptide(L)'
;MNAQTPERTKVCMREHGYRYEEHRDGAADIDPLHGQREGIEQVMSYLRGCSRRFDHDISRLFDAIRRNPEHRDEAALQVACLRRAGVVGRDYTEQRWRTEREVYDYSFVEWSPEATQCRLDPLGLLQEG
;
A
#
# COMPACT_ATOMS: atom_id res chain seq x y z
N MET A 1 -13.58 -4.35 -1.16
CA MET A 1 -13.85 -3.47 -0.01
C MET A 1 -13.39 -4.20 1.26
N ASN A 2 -12.25 -3.82 1.82
CA ASN A 2 -11.77 -4.38 3.08
C ASN A 2 -12.41 -3.64 4.25
N ALA A 3 -13.29 -4.31 5.00
CA ALA A 3 -14.07 -3.75 6.10
C ALA A 3 -13.25 -3.29 7.34
N GLN A 4 -11.92 -3.39 7.31
CA GLN A 4 -11.03 -3.09 8.45
C GLN A 4 -10.55 -1.64 8.48
N THR A 5 -10.66 -0.92 7.36
CA THR A 5 -10.14 0.45 7.19
C THR A 5 -11.00 1.50 7.91
N PRO A 6 -12.34 1.51 7.76
CA PRO A 6 -13.18 2.52 8.40
C PRO A 6 -13.14 2.41 9.93
N GLU A 7 -13.12 1.19 10.47
CA GLU A 7 -13.11 0.95 11.92
C GLU A 7 -11.85 1.46 12.61
N ARG A 8 -10.69 1.42 11.93
CA ARG A 8 -9.45 1.97 12.49
C ARG A 8 -9.40 3.50 12.44
N THR A 9 -9.89 4.10 11.35
CA THR A 9 -10.04 5.55 11.25
C THR A 9 -11.02 6.07 12.31
N LYS A 10 -12.13 5.36 12.56
CA LYS A 10 -13.07 5.65 13.65
C LYS A 10 -12.40 5.69 15.02
N VAL A 11 -11.59 4.68 15.34
CA VAL A 11 -10.88 4.62 16.63
C VAL A 11 -9.90 5.79 16.77
N CYS A 12 -9.10 6.05 15.74
CA CYS A 12 -8.13 7.15 15.73
C CYS A 12 -8.79 8.53 15.87
N MET A 13 -9.88 8.78 15.13
CA MET A 13 -10.62 10.04 15.24
C MET A 13 -11.24 10.21 16.64
N ARG A 14 -11.67 9.11 17.28
CA ARG A 14 -12.17 9.14 18.66
C ARG A 14 -11.10 9.52 19.67
N GLU A 15 -9.84 9.14 19.46
CA GLU A 15 -8.71 9.59 20.29
C GLU A 15 -8.46 11.09 20.17
N HIS A 16 -8.72 11.66 18.99
CA HIS A 16 -8.76 13.12 18.78
C HIS A 16 -10.07 13.76 19.25
N GLY A 17 -11.00 12.97 19.82
CA GLY A 17 -12.25 13.45 20.38
C GLY A 17 -13.36 13.68 19.36
N TYR A 18 -13.25 13.08 18.18
CA TYR A 18 -14.23 13.18 17.10
C TYR A 18 -14.90 11.84 16.83
N ARG A 19 -16.22 11.87 16.60
CA ARG A 19 -16.93 10.77 15.95
C ARG A 19 -16.69 10.88 14.47
N TYR A 20 -16.40 9.77 13.82
CA TYR A 20 -16.24 9.67 12.38
C TYR A 20 -17.20 8.61 11.85
N GLU A 21 -18.01 8.94 10.87
CA GLU A 21 -18.89 8.00 10.19
C GLU A 21 -18.77 8.18 8.68
N GLU A 22 -18.30 7.14 7.98
CA GLU A 22 -18.19 7.14 6.53
C GLU A 22 -19.46 6.55 5.92
N HIS A 23 -20.03 7.25 4.94
CA HIS A 23 -21.21 6.83 4.20
C HIS A 23 -20.82 5.97 2.99
N ARG A 24 -21.81 5.30 2.40
CA ARG A 24 -21.59 4.38 1.25
C ARG A 24 -21.14 5.08 -0.02
N ASP A 25 -21.38 6.38 -0.13
CA ASP A 25 -20.99 7.24 -1.26
C ASP A 25 -19.61 7.89 -1.07
N GLY A 26 -18.93 7.62 0.05
CA GLY A 26 -17.62 8.17 0.38
C GLY A 26 -17.66 9.55 1.04
N ALA A 27 -18.85 10.10 1.30
CA ALA A 27 -18.97 11.24 2.22
C ALA A 27 -18.70 10.77 3.67
N ALA A 28 -18.36 11.71 4.56
CA ALA A 28 -18.18 11.38 5.97
C ALA A 28 -18.67 12.50 6.89
N ASP A 29 -19.33 12.10 7.98
CA ASP A 29 -19.71 12.95 9.09
C ASP A 29 -18.60 12.96 10.15
N ILE A 30 -18.29 14.16 10.66
CA ILE A 30 -17.28 14.37 11.71
C ILE A 30 -17.86 15.25 12.80
N ASP A 31 -18.18 14.65 13.94
CA ASP A 31 -18.82 15.35 15.06
C ASP A 31 -17.91 15.43 16.28
N PRO A 32 -17.86 16.58 16.98
CA PRO A 32 -17.14 16.69 18.23
C PRO A 32 -17.83 15.89 19.34
N LEU A 33 -17.09 15.05 20.07
CA LEU A 33 -17.62 14.25 21.17
C LEU A 33 -17.74 15.01 22.49
N HIS A 34 -16.91 16.03 22.69
CA HIS A 34 -16.77 16.79 23.93
C HIS A 34 -16.76 18.31 23.72
N GLY A 35 -17.45 18.79 22.68
CA GLY A 35 -17.58 20.22 22.40
C GLY A 35 -16.26 20.86 21.94
N GLN A 36 -15.41 20.08 21.29
CA GLN A 36 -14.22 20.53 20.59
C GLN A 36 -14.53 21.70 19.65
N ARG A 37 -13.61 22.65 19.55
CA ARG A 37 -13.76 23.90 18.78
C ARG A 37 -12.61 24.14 17.82
N GLU A 38 -11.82 23.11 17.49
CA GLU A 38 -10.78 23.30 16.50
C GLU A 38 -11.39 23.69 15.15
N GLY A 39 -10.66 24.51 14.39
CA GLY A 39 -11.07 24.88 13.05
C GLY A 39 -11.06 23.68 12.11
N ILE A 40 -11.86 23.75 11.05
CA ILE A 40 -12.03 22.69 10.04
C ILE A 40 -10.68 22.17 9.53
N GLU A 41 -9.70 23.04 9.30
CA GLU A 41 -8.37 22.64 8.81
C GLU A 41 -7.63 21.68 9.76
N GLN A 42 -7.78 21.90 11.06
CA GLN A 42 -7.15 21.07 12.09
C GLN A 42 -7.83 19.70 12.17
N VAL A 43 -9.16 19.67 12.12
CA VAL A 43 -9.95 18.44 12.08
C VAL A 43 -9.60 17.60 10.85
N MET A 44 -9.47 18.24 9.68
CA MET A 44 -9.05 17.57 8.45
C MET A 44 -7.60 17.06 8.51
N SER A 45 -6.74 17.70 9.31
CA SER A 45 -5.38 17.20 9.55
C SER A 45 -5.38 15.90 10.35
N TYR A 46 -6.22 15.80 11.39
CA TYR A 46 -6.42 14.56 12.14
C TYR A 46 -6.97 13.45 11.25
N LEU A 47 -7.99 13.75 10.43
CA LEU A 47 -8.55 12.79 9.50
C LEU A 47 -7.48 12.25 8.54
N ARG A 48 -6.70 13.13 7.91
CA ARG A 48 -5.58 12.72 7.05
C ARG A 48 -4.55 11.88 7.81
N GLY A 49 -4.21 12.25 9.04
CA GLY A 49 -3.32 11.45 9.89
C GLY A 49 -3.86 10.04 10.13
N CYS A 50 -5.15 9.94 10.44
CA CYS A 50 -5.85 8.69 10.68
C CYS A 50 -6.09 7.86 9.40
N SER A 51 -6.19 8.49 8.22
CA SER A 51 -6.42 7.83 6.92
C SER A 51 -5.13 7.45 6.18
N ARG A 52 -4.01 8.16 6.44
CA ARG A 52 -2.76 8.08 5.65
C ARG A 52 -2.15 6.69 5.53
N ARG A 53 -2.47 5.76 6.43
CA ARG A 53 -1.97 4.38 6.34
C ARG A 53 -2.66 3.57 5.22
N PHE A 54 -3.85 3.97 4.78
CA PHE A 54 -4.66 3.24 3.81
C PHE A 54 -4.76 3.95 2.45
N ASP A 55 -4.70 5.29 2.42
CA ASP A 55 -4.54 6.05 1.16
C ASP A 55 -3.28 5.64 0.41
N HIS A 56 -2.22 5.29 1.15
CA HIS A 56 -0.98 4.76 0.57
C HIS A 56 -1.19 3.42 -0.14
N ASP A 57 -2.00 2.53 0.41
CA ASP A 57 -2.21 1.20 -0.17
C ASP A 57 -3.18 1.26 -1.35
N ILE A 58 -4.22 2.12 -1.30
CA ILE A 58 -5.11 2.37 -2.43
C ILE A 58 -4.36 3.05 -3.57
N SER A 59 -3.55 4.07 -3.29
CA SER A 59 -2.72 4.73 -4.30
C SER A 59 -1.72 3.75 -4.91
N ARG A 60 -1.07 2.91 -4.09
CA ARG A 60 -0.17 1.85 -4.60
C ARG A 60 -0.89 0.85 -5.48
N LEU A 61 -2.10 0.42 -5.11
CA LEU A 61 -2.91 -0.50 -5.92
C LEU A 61 -3.37 0.16 -7.23
N PHE A 62 -3.80 1.42 -7.17
CA PHE A 62 -4.18 2.21 -8.35
C PHE A 62 -3.00 2.37 -9.30
N ASP A 63 -1.84 2.74 -8.78
CA ASP A 63 -0.61 2.86 -9.56
C ASP A 63 -0.17 1.50 -10.12
N ALA A 64 -0.26 0.42 -9.34
CA ALA A 64 0.05 -0.92 -9.81
C ALA A 64 -0.86 -1.35 -10.97
N ILE A 65 -2.16 -1.04 -10.92
CA ILE A 65 -3.12 -1.31 -12.00
C ILE A 65 -2.79 -0.46 -13.23
N ARG A 66 -2.51 0.84 -13.07
CA ARG A 66 -2.15 1.71 -14.21
C ARG A 66 -0.82 1.33 -14.86
N ARG A 67 0.14 0.84 -14.07
CA ARG A 67 1.46 0.39 -14.55
C ARG A 67 1.41 -0.98 -15.20
N ASN A 68 0.41 -1.79 -14.90
CA ASN A 68 0.21 -3.12 -15.48
C ASN A 68 -1.19 -3.25 -16.13
N PRO A 69 -1.51 -2.44 -17.17
CA PRO A 69 -2.83 -2.44 -17.80
C PRO A 69 -3.16 -3.76 -18.51
N GLU A 70 -2.14 -4.55 -18.84
CA GLU A 70 -2.29 -5.89 -19.44
C GLU A 70 -2.46 -7.00 -18.39
N HIS A 71 -2.45 -6.67 -17.10
CA HIS A 71 -2.59 -7.62 -15.98
C HIS A 71 -1.57 -8.77 -16.08
N ARG A 72 -0.35 -8.46 -16.49
CA ARG A 72 0.76 -9.41 -16.59
C ARG A 72 0.99 -10.06 -15.23
N ASP A 73 1.33 -11.34 -15.24
CA ASP A 73 1.55 -12.13 -14.04
C ASP A 73 2.64 -11.51 -13.14
N GLU A 74 2.32 -11.31 -11.86
CA GLU A 74 3.20 -10.65 -10.89
C GLU A 74 4.52 -11.43 -10.71
N ALA A 75 4.46 -12.76 -10.68
CA ALA A 75 5.66 -13.58 -10.52
C ALA A 75 6.56 -13.47 -11.75
N ALA A 76 5.99 -13.47 -12.96
CA ALA A 76 6.74 -13.25 -14.20
C ALA A 76 7.45 -11.89 -14.20
N LEU A 77 6.76 -10.82 -13.78
CA LEU A 77 7.34 -9.48 -13.67
C LEU A 77 8.48 -9.43 -12.63
N GLN A 78 8.26 -10.03 -11.46
CA GLN A 78 9.24 -10.05 -10.37
C GLN A 78 10.48 -10.88 -10.73
N VAL A 79 10.31 -12.10 -11.21
CA VAL A 79 11.42 -12.97 -11.63
C VAL A 79 12.21 -12.34 -12.76
N ALA A 80 11.56 -11.70 -13.74
CA ALA A 80 12.25 -10.99 -14.80
C ALA A 80 13.11 -9.84 -14.25
N CYS A 81 12.58 -9.05 -13.30
CA CYS A 81 13.33 -7.98 -12.67
C CYS A 81 14.53 -8.51 -11.86
N LEU A 82 14.30 -9.49 -10.99
CA LEU A 82 15.35 -10.07 -10.13
C LEU A 82 16.49 -10.68 -10.95
N ARG A 83 16.17 -11.34 -12.07
CA ARG A 83 17.18 -11.86 -13.00
C ARG A 83 17.95 -10.75 -13.70
N ARG A 84 17.25 -9.71 -14.17
CA ARG A 84 17.87 -8.55 -14.83
C ARG A 84 18.80 -7.79 -13.89
N ALA A 85 18.43 -7.70 -12.62
CA ALA A 85 19.22 -7.04 -11.58
C ALA A 85 20.34 -7.93 -10.99
N GLY A 86 20.46 -9.19 -11.42
CA GLY A 86 21.49 -10.11 -10.95
C GLY A 86 21.28 -10.63 -9.52
N VAL A 87 20.11 -10.40 -8.93
CA VAL A 87 19.74 -10.87 -7.58
C VAL A 87 19.60 -12.40 -7.55
N VAL A 88 19.12 -12.97 -8.66
CA VAL A 88 18.91 -14.42 -8.79
C VAL A 88 19.47 -14.94 -10.13
N GLY A 89 19.76 -16.24 -10.15
CA GLY A 89 20.23 -16.94 -11.35
C GLY A 89 19.17 -17.12 -12.43
N ARG A 90 19.61 -17.53 -13.64
CA ARG A 90 18.73 -17.81 -14.79
C ARG A 90 17.77 -18.98 -14.56
N ASP A 91 18.10 -19.85 -13.63
CA ASP A 91 17.33 -21.02 -13.20
C ASP A 91 16.24 -20.68 -12.17
N TYR A 92 16.24 -19.48 -11.59
CA TYR A 92 15.23 -19.07 -10.61
C TYR A 92 13.87 -18.88 -11.27
N THR A 93 12.86 -19.67 -10.89
CA THR A 93 11.55 -19.74 -11.59
C THR A 93 10.45 -18.96 -10.88
N GLU A 94 9.37 -18.66 -11.60
CA GLU A 94 8.17 -18.06 -11.02
C GLU A 94 7.53 -18.95 -9.95
N GLN A 95 7.55 -20.27 -10.13
CA GLN A 95 7.02 -21.20 -9.15
C GLN A 95 7.82 -21.14 -7.85
N ARG A 96 9.15 -21.09 -7.94
CA ARG A 96 10.03 -20.93 -6.79
C ARG A 96 9.76 -19.61 -6.07
N TRP A 97 9.64 -18.51 -6.82
CA TRP A 97 9.28 -17.22 -6.26
C TRP A 97 7.95 -17.24 -5.50
N ARG A 98 6.90 -17.88 -6.07
CA ARG A 98 5.59 -18.01 -5.40
C ARG A 98 5.71 -18.78 -4.09
N THR A 99 6.42 -19.91 -4.09
CA THR A 99 6.65 -20.73 -2.90
C THR A 99 7.44 -19.98 -1.82
N GLU A 100 8.55 -19.32 -2.18
CA GLU A 100 9.37 -18.54 -1.25
C GLU A 100 8.60 -17.34 -0.66
N ARG A 101 7.80 -16.65 -1.49
CA ARG A 101 6.94 -15.54 -1.04
C ARG A 101 5.86 -15.97 -0.07
N GLU A 102 5.24 -17.13 -0.27
CA GLU A 102 4.16 -17.63 0.59
C GLU A 102 4.61 -17.79 2.04
N VAL A 103 5.86 -18.21 2.25
CA VAL A 103 6.46 -18.42 3.57
C VAL A 103 7.42 -17.32 4.01
N TYR A 104 7.62 -16.29 3.17
CA TYR A 104 8.58 -15.20 3.38
C TYR A 104 10.03 -15.69 3.62
N ASP A 105 10.44 -16.77 2.95
CA ASP A 105 11.78 -17.34 3.03
C ASP A 105 12.40 -17.39 1.64
N TYR A 106 13.16 -16.34 1.30
CA TYR A 106 13.74 -16.15 -0.03
C TYR A 106 15.15 -16.70 -0.10
N SER A 107 15.51 -17.31 -1.23
CA SER A 107 16.89 -17.76 -1.46
C SER A 107 17.87 -16.65 -1.82
N PHE A 108 17.45 -15.39 -1.67
CA PHE A 108 18.22 -14.18 -1.91
C PHE A 108 17.93 -13.16 -0.80
N VAL A 109 18.76 -12.13 -0.69
CA VAL A 109 18.56 -11.07 0.31
C VAL A 109 17.42 -10.16 -0.14
N GLU A 110 16.20 -10.41 0.37
CA GLU A 110 14.96 -9.69 -0.01
C GLU A 110 15.10 -8.16 0.09
N TRP A 111 15.87 -7.68 1.06
CA TRP A 111 16.04 -6.26 1.36
C TRP A 111 17.32 -5.64 0.77
N SER A 112 17.99 -6.33 -0.16
CA SER A 112 19.04 -5.66 -0.94
C SER A 112 18.44 -4.48 -1.73
N PRO A 113 19.24 -3.45 -2.07
CA PRO A 113 18.76 -2.33 -2.87
C PRO A 113 18.06 -2.79 -4.17
N GLU A 114 18.65 -3.76 -4.85
CA GLU A 114 18.17 -4.32 -6.12
C GLU A 114 16.87 -5.10 -5.95
N ALA A 115 16.80 -5.97 -4.93
CA ALA A 115 15.61 -6.74 -4.60
C ALA A 115 14.45 -5.82 -4.16
N THR A 116 14.77 -4.78 -3.39
CA THR A 116 13.80 -3.75 -2.98
C THR A 116 13.26 -2.98 -4.17
N GLN A 117 14.11 -2.61 -5.13
CA GLN A 117 13.67 -1.95 -6.37
C GLN A 117 12.72 -2.85 -7.16
N CYS A 118 13.03 -4.14 -7.33
CA CYS A 118 12.12 -5.07 -7.99
C CYS A 118 10.79 -5.24 -7.26
N ARG A 119 10.81 -5.24 -5.93
CA ARG A 119 9.58 -5.30 -5.12
C ARG A 119 8.69 -4.07 -5.31
N LEU A 120 9.29 -2.88 -5.39
CA LEU A 120 8.56 -1.61 -5.50
C LEU A 120 8.14 -1.29 -6.94
N ASP A 121 8.97 -1.63 -7.90
CA ASP A 121 8.82 -1.29 -9.31
C ASP A 121 9.50 -2.33 -10.22
N PRO A 122 8.90 -3.52 -10.39
CA PRO A 122 9.47 -4.59 -11.21
C PRO A 122 9.55 -4.22 -12.70
N LEU A 123 8.78 -3.22 -13.13
CA LEU A 123 8.74 -2.71 -14.50
C LEU A 123 9.73 -1.58 -14.77
N GLY A 124 10.34 -0.98 -13.74
CA GLY A 124 11.27 0.14 -13.88
C GLY A 124 10.62 1.43 -14.37
N LEU A 125 9.35 1.67 -14.03
CA LEU A 125 8.55 2.82 -14.46
C LEU A 125 8.60 4.01 -13.50
N LEU A 126 9.10 3.82 -12.27
CA LEU A 126 9.43 4.90 -11.35
C LEU A 126 10.78 5.48 -11.80
N GLN A 127 10.77 6.39 -12.78
CA GLN A 127 11.96 7.19 -13.05
C GLN A 127 12.28 8.06 -11.83
N GLU A 128 13.57 8.13 -11.49
CA GLU A 128 14.11 9.12 -10.55
C GLU A 128 13.68 10.52 -11.01
N GLY A 129 12.93 11.21 -10.16
CA GLY A 129 12.76 12.66 -10.22
C GLY A 129 13.90 13.34 -9.47
#